data_AF-A0A4R7HWI6-F1
#
_entry.id   AF-A0A4R7HWI6-F1
#
_cell.length_a   1.000
_cell.length_b   1.000
_cell.length_c   1.000
_cell.angle_alpha   90.00
_cell.angle_beta   90.00
_cell.angle_gamma   90.00
#
_symmetry.space_group_name_H-M   'P 1'
#
loop_
_entity.id
_entity.type
_entity.pdbx_description
1 polymer ?
#
loop_
_entity_poly.entity_id
_entity_poly.type
_entity_poly.pdbx_seq_one_letter_code
_entity_poly.pdbx_strand_id
1 'polypeptide(L)'
;MQQLPLDPPQQLGTGHDVGATFIEVLVSIVLLGTAGIAVLSALAASATGAAVQREVSTAQAALASAADAVIDVDAADDNYALCASPHSYDPLVAGSSPDATVSVTRVEFWNSTTQTYQPSCVSGEADRLQRITLTATDGDHTASLAVVKRRAGSPTLNTVPAAPNAGDGGMVTPTPHSGL
;
A
#
# COMPACT_ATOMS: atom_id res chain seq x y z
N MET A 1 -34.64 -27.78 -76.40
CA MET A 1 -34.02 -26.45 -76.58
C MET A 1 -34.44 -25.59 -75.41
N GLN A 2 -33.56 -25.41 -74.43
CA GLN A 2 -33.76 -24.48 -73.30
C GLN A 2 -32.46 -23.72 -73.13
N GLN A 3 -32.48 -22.44 -73.53
CA GLN A 3 -31.35 -21.52 -73.46
C GLN A 3 -31.09 -21.16 -71.99
N LEU A 4 -29.86 -21.38 -71.53
CA LEU A 4 -29.38 -20.87 -70.25
C LEU A 4 -29.22 -19.33 -70.36
N PRO A 5 -29.75 -18.52 -69.42
CA PRO A 5 -29.53 -17.08 -69.42
C PRO A 5 -28.07 -16.77 -69.05
N LEU A 6 -27.40 -15.98 -69.88
CA LEU A 6 -26.08 -15.43 -69.62
C LEU A 6 -26.21 -14.28 -68.62
N ASP A 7 -25.49 -14.38 -67.49
CA ASP A 7 -25.32 -13.30 -66.53
C ASP A 7 -24.55 -12.13 -67.19
N PRO A 8 -24.98 -10.86 -67.01
CA PRO A 8 -24.25 -9.72 -67.54
C PRO A 8 -22.90 -9.54 -66.80
N PRO A 9 -21.87 -9.00 -67.47
CA PRO A 9 -20.60 -8.70 -66.82
C PRO A 9 -20.84 -7.72 -65.67
N GLN A 10 -20.48 -8.15 -64.46
CA GLN A 10 -20.34 -7.27 -63.30
C GLN A 10 -19.45 -6.10 -63.71
N GLN A 11 -20.00 -4.89 -63.73
CA GLN A 11 -19.26 -3.66 -63.95
C GLN A 11 -18.09 -3.63 -62.96
N LEU A 12 -16.88 -3.85 -63.45
CA LEU A 12 -15.69 -3.33 -62.78
C LEU A 12 -15.91 -1.83 -62.72
N GLY A 13 -16.33 -1.35 -61.55
CA GLY A 13 -16.33 0.07 -61.28
C GLY A 13 -14.92 0.57 -61.56
N THR A 14 -14.76 1.31 -62.64
CA THR A 14 -13.67 2.27 -62.81
C THR A 14 -13.88 3.31 -61.72
N GLY A 15 -13.50 2.95 -60.50
CA GLY A 15 -13.27 3.88 -59.43
C GLY A 15 -12.26 4.86 -59.99
N HIS A 16 -12.68 6.11 -60.14
CA HIS A 16 -11.81 7.18 -60.61
C HIS A 16 -10.48 7.06 -59.87
N ASP A 17 -9.39 6.79 -60.61
CA ASP A 17 -8.03 7.00 -60.14
C ASP A 17 -7.86 8.52 -60.00
N VAL A 18 -8.45 9.08 -58.93
CA VAL A 18 -8.22 10.46 -58.54
C VAL A 18 -6.78 10.46 -58.06
N GLY A 19 -5.87 10.96 -58.90
CA GLY A 19 -4.44 10.94 -58.61
C GLY A 19 -4.18 11.45 -57.20
N ALA A 20 -3.43 10.66 -56.41
CA ALA A 20 -3.04 11.00 -55.05
C ALA A 20 -2.57 12.45 -55.01
N THR A 21 -3.37 13.31 -54.38
CA THR A 21 -3.10 14.74 -54.40
C THR A 21 -1.92 15.01 -53.46
N PHE A 22 -1.08 16.01 -53.78
CA PHE A 22 0.06 16.36 -52.92
C PHE A 22 -0.36 16.66 -51.47
N ILE A 23 -1.59 17.19 -51.30
CA ILE A 23 -2.17 17.46 -49.98
C ILE A 23 -2.48 16.16 -49.21
N GLU A 24 -2.91 15.10 -49.88
CA GLU A 24 -3.22 13.82 -49.23
C GLU A 24 -1.96 13.19 -48.62
N VAL A 25 -0.88 13.11 -49.39
CA VAL A 25 0.41 12.61 -48.92
C VAL A 25 0.95 13.47 -47.77
N LEU A 26 0.83 14.80 -47.89
CA LEU A 26 1.28 15.72 -46.84
C LEU A 26 0.51 15.50 -45.52
N VAL A 27 -0.82 15.36 -45.59
CA VAL A 27 -1.65 15.07 -44.42
C VAL A 27 -1.30 13.70 -43.83
N SER A 28 -1.08 12.68 -44.64
CA SER A 28 -0.65 11.36 -44.14
C SER A 28 0.68 11.42 -43.39
N ILE A 29 1.67 12.16 -43.91
CA ILE A 29 2.97 12.32 -43.24
C ILE A 29 2.80 13.06 -41.91
N VAL A 30 2.01 14.13 -41.88
CA VAL A 30 1.74 14.89 -40.66
C VAL A 30 1.03 14.01 -39.62
N LEU A 31 0.01 13.26 -40.01
CA LEU A 31 -0.72 12.36 -39.11
C LEU A 31 0.16 11.21 -38.60
N LEU A 32 0.98 10.62 -39.46
CA LEU A 32 1.91 9.56 -39.05
C LEU A 32 3.00 10.10 -38.12
N GLY A 33 3.50 11.31 -38.39
CA GLY A 33 4.47 11.99 -37.54
C GLY A 33 3.92 12.31 -36.15
N THR A 34 2.71 12.89 -36.07
CA THR A 34 2.07 13.20 -34.78
C THR A 34 1.70 11.95 -34.01
N ALA A 35 1.21 10.90 -34.68
CA ALA A 35 0.96 9.59 -34.06
C ALA A 35 2.26 8.99 -33.49
N GLY A 36 3.37 9.06 -34.23
CA GLY A 36 4.68 8.60 -33.76
C GLY A 36 5.13 9.33 -32.48
N ILE A 37 5.03 10.66 -32.45
CA ILE A 37 5.39 11.46 -31.28
C ILE A 37 4.48 11.12 -30.08
N ALA A 38 3.17 10.94 -30.31
CA ALA A 38 2.22 10.58 -29.25
C ALA A 38 2.55 9.21 -28.62
N VAL A 39 2.94 8.21 -29.41
CA VAL A 39 3.35 6.91 -28.89
C VAL A 39 4.64 7.02 -28.08
N LEU A 40 5.63 7.77 -28.58
CA LEU A 40 6.91 7.94 -27.88
C LEU A 40 6.73 8.67 -26.54
N SER A 41 5.87 9.70 -26.48
CA SER A 41 5.59 10.41 -25.23
C SER A 41 4.84 9.54 -24.22
N ALA A 42 3.89 8.72 -24.67
CA ALA A 42 3.19 7.77 -23.80
C ALA A 42 4.13 6.73 -23.20
N LEU A 43 5.08 6.21 -23.99
CA LEU A 43 6.09 5.26 -23.52
C LEU A 43 7.05 5.90 -22.51
N ALA A 44 7.52 7.13 -22.77
CA ALA A 44 8.37 7.86 -21.84
C ALA A 44 7.67 8.10 -20.49
N ALA A 45 6.40 8.54 -20.53
CA ALA A 45 5.60 8.71 -19.33
C ALA A 45 5.43 7.39 -18.56
N SER A 46 5.13 6.29 -19.27
CA SER A 46 4.98 4.96 -18.65
C SER A 46 6.26 4.48 -17.97
N ALA A 47 7.43 4.69 -18.58
CA ALA A 47 8.72 4.32 -17.99
C ALA A 47 9.01 5.11 -16.71
N THR A 48 8.76 6.42 -16.71
CA THR A 48 8.94 7.26 -15.52
C THR A 48 7.98 6.88 -14.39
N GLY A 49 6.71 6.59 -14.71
CA GLY A 49 5.73 6.14 -13.74
C GLY A 49 6.12 4.80 -13.10
N ALA A 50 6.68 3.87 -13.88
CA ALA A 50 7.14 2.59 -13.36
C ALA A 50 8.33 2.74 -12.39
N ALA A 51 9.25 3.67 -12.63
CA ALA A 51 10.36 3.95 -11.74
C ALA A 51 9.88 4.49 -10.38
N VAL A 52 9.02 5.53 -10.41
CA VAL A 52 8.44 6.10 -9.19
C VAL A 52 7.63 5.07 -8.40
N GLN A 53 6.85 4.23 -9.09
CA GLN A 53 6.06 3.21 -8.41
C GLN A 53 6.95 2.14 -7.76
N ARG A 54 8.10 1.81 -8.35
CA ARG A 54 9.08 0.93 -7.72
C ARG A 54 9.62 1.55 -6.43
N GLU A 55 10.06 2.81 -6.46
CA GLU A 55 10.58 3.52 -5.28
C GLU A 55 9.55 3.59 -4.14
N VAL A 56 8.30 3.93 -4.45
CA VAL A 56 7.19 3.94 -3.48
C VAL A 56 6.98 2.55 -2.88
N SER A 57 6.96 1.52 -3.72
CA SER A 57 6.71 0.15 -3.27
C SER A 57 7.84 -0.37 -2.38
N THR A 58 9.09 -0.08 -2.75
CA THR A 58 10.27 -0.44 -1.96
C THR A 58 10.25 0.26 -0.60
N ALA A 59 10.00 1.57 -0.56
CA ALA A 59 9.94 2.33 0.69
C ALA A 59 8.82 1.81 1.61
N GLN A 60 7.64 1.48 1.05
CA GLN A 60 6.54 0.90 1.82
C GLN A 60 6.86 -0.50 2.35
N ALA A 61 7.49 -1.35 1.55
CA ALA A 61 7.91 -2.68 1.98
C ALA A 61 8.96 -2.60 3.10
N ALA A 62 9.92 -1.67 2.97
CA ALA A 62 10.93 -1.40 4.00
C ALA A 62 10.29 -0.92 5.31
N LEU A 63 9.33 0.01 5.24
CA LEU A 63 8.58 0.47 6.41
C LEU A 63 7.79 -0.65 7.07
N ALA A 64 7.15 -1.53 6.29
CA ALA A 64 6.39 -2.66 6.82
C ALA A 64 7.31 -3.66 7.54
N SER A 65 8.46 -4.00 6.95
CA SER A 65 9.45 -4.88 7.59
C SER A 65 10.04 -4.26 8.86
N ALA A 66 10.40 -2.98 8.81
CA ALA A 66 10.89 -2.26 9.99
C ALA A 66 9.83 -2.14 11.10
N ALA A 67 8.56 -1.91 10.71
CA ALA A 67 7.45 -1.87 11.64
C ALA A 67 7.24 -3.21 12.35
N ASP A 68 7.36 -4.32 11.63
CA ASP A 68 7.26 -5.66 12.18
C ASP A 68 8.38 -5.90 13.21
N ALA A 69 9.63 -5.59 12.86
CA ALA A 69 10.77 -5.69 13.77
C ALA A 69 10.64 -4.82 15.03
N VAL A 70 10.03 -3.63 14.91
CA VAL A 70 9.79 -2.74 16.05
C VAL A 70 8.62 -3.21 16.91
N ILE A 71 7.55 -3.71 16.30
CA ILE A 71 6.36 -4.16 17.03
C ILE A 71 6.58 -5.53 17.65
N ASP A 72 7.50 -6.34 17.14
CA ASP A 72 7.72 -7.71 17.62
C ASP A 72 7.84 -7.75 19.16
N VAL A 73 7.02 -8.63 19.74
CA VAL A 73 6.77 -8.77 21.19
C VAL A 73 7.09 -10.20 21.60
N ASP A 74 8.24 -10.72 21.18
CA ASP A 74 8.71 -11.97 21.73
C ASP A 74 8.97 -11.79 23.23
N ALA A 75 8.30 -12.60 24.06
CA ALA A 75 8.32 -12.46 25.53
C ALA A 75 9.73 -12.61 26.15
N ALA A 76 10.68 -13.16 25.38
CA ALA A 76 12.08 -13.28 25.76
C ALA A 76 12.89 -12.00 25.51
N ASP A 77 12.51 -11.18 24.52
CA ASP A 77 13.19 -9.95 24.09
C ASP A 77 12.14 -8.90 23.66
N ASP A 78 11.42 -8.34 24.64
CA ASP A 78 10.37 -7.32 24.42
C ASP A 78 10.88 -6.08 23.67
N ASN A 79 12.21 -5.88 23.59
CA ASN A 79 12.88 -4.77 22.89
C ASN A 79 12.26 -3.40 23.21
N TYR A 80 11.58 -3.30 24.34
CA TYR A 80 10.87 -2.11 24.77
C TYR A 80 11.83 -1.28 25.62
N ALA A 81 12.18 -0.10 25.11
CA ALA A 81 13.09 0.80 25.81
C ALA A 81 12.29 1.79 26.67
N LEU A 82 12.58 1.79 27.97
CA LEU A 82 12.00 2.76 28.90
C LEU A 82 12.47 4.18 28.53
N CYS A 83 11.52 5.11 28.34
CA CYS A 83 11.82 6.49 27.94
C CYS A 83 12.72 6.54 26.70
N ALA A 84 12.40 5.72 25.69
CA ALA A 84 13.19 5.55 24.48
C ALA A 84 13.42 6.87 23.74
N SER A 85 14.66 7.05 23.28
CA SER A 85 14.96 8.01 22.21
C SER A 85 14.80 7.30 20.87
N PRO A 86 14.74 8.03 19.74
CA PRO A 86 14.77 7.39 18.42
C PRO A 86 15.93 6.38 18.27
N HIS A 87 17.11 6.72 18.80
CA HIS A 87 18.30 5.87 18.77
C HIS A 87 18.15 4.54 19.52
N SER A 88 17.17 4.44 20.42
CA SER A 88 16.89 3.19 21.15
C SER A 88 16.32 2.09 20.25
N TYR A 89 15.72 2.46 19.12
CA TYR A 89 15.08 1.53 18.18
C TYR A 89 15.84 1.40 16.84
N ASP A 90 16.85 2.23 16.59
CA ASP A 90 17.67 2.17 15.37
C ASP A 90 18.25 0.78 15.07
N PRO A 91 18.75 0.00 16.06
CA PRO A 91 19.25 -1.35 15.79
C PRO A 91 18.20 -2.33 15.26
N LEU A 92 16.91 -2.11 15.57
CA LEU A 92 15.81 -2.99 15.12
C LEU A 92 15.43 -2.74 13.67
N VAL A 93 15.64 -1.51 13.19
CA VAL A 93 15.28 -1.12 11.81
C VAL A 93 16.49 -1.17 10.87
N ALA A 94 17.70 -1.32 11.41
CA ALA A 94 18.93 -1.49 10.65
C ALA A 94 18.84 -2.74 9.75
N GLY A 95 19.03 -2.54 8.45
CA GLY A 95 19.00 -3.64 7.48
C GLY A 95 17.60 -4.15 7.12
N SER A 96 16.53 -3.44 7.50
CA SER A 96 15.15 -3.76 7.10
C SER A 96 14.92 -3.73 5.58
N SER A 97 15.81 -3.08 4.82
CA SER A 97 15.81 -3.12 3.36
C SER A 97 17.23 -2.96 2.82
N PRO A 98 17.61 -3.68 1.75
CA PRO A 98 18.86 -3.45 1.03
C PRO A 98 18.79 -2.21 0.12
N ASP A 99 17.58 -1.81 -0.29
CA ASP A 99 17.37 -0.80 -1.34
C ASP A 99 16.88 0.55 -0.77
N ALA A 100 16.29 0.56 0.43
CA ALA A 100 15.80 1.77 1.10
C ALA A 100 16.49 1.97 2.45
N THR A 101 16.75 3.23 2.80
CA THR A 101 17.26 3.59 4.13
C THR A 101 16.10 3.84 5.08
N VAL A 102 16.01 3.09 6.18
CA VAL A 102 14.99 3.28 7.22
C VAL A 102 15.62 3.82 8.49
N SER A 103 14.97 4.79 9.12
CA SER A 103 15.40 5.37 10.39
C SER A 103 14.22 5.67 11.31
N VAL A 104 14.47 5.70 12.61
CA VAL A 104 13.49 6.16 13.60
C VAL A 104 13.66 7.67 13.76
N THR A 105 12.60 8.43 13.46
CA THR A 105 12.66 9.89 13.47
C THR A 105 12.04 10.51 14.71
N ARG A 106 11.11 9.79 15.35
CA ARG A 106 10.39 10.30 16.51
C ARG A 106 9.91 9.17 17.41
N VAL A 107 9.99 9.40 18.71
CA VAL A 107 9.34 8.58 19.74
C VAL A 107 8.53 9.49 20.63
N GLU A 108 7.27 9.14 20.86
CA GLU A 108 6.36 9.86 21.73
C GLU A 108 5.67 8.91 22.70
N PHE A 109 5.34 9.40 23.88
CA PHE A 109 4.82 8.62 25.00
C PHE A 109 3.36 8.94 25.26
N TRP A 110 2.56 7.92 25.55
CA TRP A 110 1.15 8.10 25.86
C TRP A 110 0.93 8.66 27.27
N ASN A 111 0.38 9.87 27.33
CA ASN A 111 -0.07 10.50 28.57
C ASN A 111 -1.55 10.17 28.82
N SER A 112 -1.86 9.44 29.89
CA SER A 112 -3.23 9.05 30.26
C SER A 112 -4.06 10.21 30.79
N THR A 113 -3.41 11.23 31.36
CA THR A 113 -4.07 12.39 31.97
C THR A 113 -4.61 13.30 30.87
N THR A 114 -3.78 13.59 29.87
CA THR A 114 -4.17 14.42 28.72
C THR A 114 -4.75 13.61 27.57
N GLN A 115 -4.61 12.28 27.59
CA GLN A 115 -4.98 11.35 26.51
C GLN A 115 -4.32 11.70 25.17
N THR A 116 -3.05 12.10 25.22
CA THR A 116 -2.27 12.50 24.05
C THR A 116 -0.88 11.89 24.07
N TYR A 117 -0.27 11.78 22.89
CA TYR A 117 1.15 11.47 22.77
C TYR A 117 1.98 12.74 22.99
N GLN A 118 3.04 12.64 23.79
CA GLN A 118 3.93 13.74 24.14
C GLN A 118 5.40 13.34 23.94
N PRO A 119 6.29 14.28 23.60
CA PRO A 119 7.70 13.96 23.34
C PRO A 119 8.51 13.65 24.59
N SER A 120 8.05 14.09 25.76
CA SER A 120 8.74 13.90 27.05
C SER A 120 8.24 12.66 27.76
N CYS A 121 9.17 11.78 28.16
CA CYS A 121 8.86 10.69 29.06
C CYS A 121 8.65 11.22 30.49
N VAL A 122 7.49 10.93 31.10
CA VAL A 122 7.21 11.30 32.49
C VAL A 122 7.49 10.10 33.39
N SER A 123 8.24 10.31 34.47
CA SER A 123 8.57 9.26 35.45
C SER A 123 7.29 8.64 36.03
N GLY A 124 7.12 7.32 35.86
CA GLY A 124 5.91 6.57 36.25
C GLY A 124 5.08 6.08 35.06
N GLU A 125 5.41 6.51 33.84
CA GLU A 125 4.74 6.07 32.60
C GLU A 125 5.52 4.96 31.87
N ALA A 126 6.36 4.25 32.61
CA ALA A 126 7.31 3.27 32.10
C ALA A 126 6.68 2.16 31.26
N ASP A 127 5.47 1.75 31.63
CA ASP A 127 4.76 0.58 31.07
C ASP A 127 3.76 0.94 29.97
N ARG A 128 3.81 2.19 29.46
CA ARG A 128 2.79 2.75 28.58
C ARG A 128 3.08 2.56 27.09
N LEU A 129 2.11 2.99 26.28
CA LEU A 129 2.23 2.99 24.83
C LEU A 129 3.26 4.02 24.37
N GLN A 130 4.11 3.61 23.43
CA GLN A 130 5.02 4.49 22.71
C GLN A 130 4.59 4.54 21.25
N ARG A 131 4.45 5.75 20.70
CA ARG A 131 4.28 5.96 19.26
C ARG A 131 5.65 6.22 18.65
N ILE A 132 6.06 5.34 17.76
CA ILE A 132 7.37 5.36 17.10
C ILE A 132 7.13 5.69 15.63
N THR A 133 7.75 6.77 15.15
CA THR A 133 7.69 7.16 13.73
C THR A 133 8.93 6.67 13.01
N LEU A 134 8.69 5.85 11.99
CA LEU A 134 9.67 5.34 11.06
C LEU A 134 9.62 6.17 9.79
N THR A 135 10.78 6.44 9.20
CA THR A 135 10.91 7.12 7.91
C THR A 135 11.80 6.28 7.02
N ALA A 136 11.32 6.00 5.80
CA ALA A 136 12.07 5.29 4.78
C ALA A 136 12.31 6.20 3.57
N THR A 137 13.52 6.13 3.02
CA THR A 137 13.91 6.88 1.82
C THR A 137 14.51 5.93 0.78
N ASP A 138 13.98 5.99 -0.44
CA ASP A 138 14.47 5.30 -1.64
C ASP A 138 14.49 6.30 -2.80
N GLY A 139 15.68 6.59 -3.34
CA GLY A 139 15.88 7.65 -4.33
C GLY A 139 15.36 9.01 -3.84
N ASP A 140 14.46 9.61 -4.62
CA ASP A 140 13.81 10.90 -4.29
C ASP A 140 12.52 10.72 -3.46
N HIS A 141 12.10 9.48 -3.21
CA HIS A 141 10.88 9.19 -2.46
C HIS A 141 11.18 9.03 -0.96
N THR A 142 10.37 9.69 -0.14
CA THR A 142 10.39 9.52 1.33
C THR A 142 8.99 9.23 1.83
N ALA A 143 8.85 8.17 2.62
CA ALA A 143 7.62 7.75 3.25
C ALA A 143 7.79 7.68 4.76
N SER A 144 6.69 7.79 5.52
CA SER A 144 6.73 7.65 6.98
C SER A 144 5.53 6.87 7.50
N LEU A 145 5.77 6.08 8.55
CA LEU A 145 4.78 5.25 9.21
C LEU A 145 4.93 5.40 10.73
N ALA A 146 3.82 5.57 11.43
CA ALA A 146 3.80 5.57 12.89
C ALA A 146 3.25 4.24 13.40
N VAL A 147 4.02 3.57 14.26
CA VAL A 147 3.63 2.34 14.95
C VAL A 147 3.46 2.61 16.44
N VAL A 148 2.65 1.79 17.10
CA VAL A 148 2.43 1.87 18.54
C VAL A 148 2.98 0.61 19.21
N LYS A 149 4.04 0.77 20.01
CA LYS A 149 4.64 -0.32 20.80
C LYS A 149 4.12 -0.25 22.24
N ARG A 150 3.86 -1.42 22.82
CA ARG A 150 3.56 -1.59 24.25
C ARG A 150 4.60 -2.54 24.84
N ARG A 151 4.95 -2.33 26.10
CA ARG A 151 5.73 -3.29 26.88
C ARG A 151 4.97 -4.62 27.02
N ALA A 152 5.67 -5.73 26.81
CA ALA A 152 5.15 -7.07 27.06
C ALA A 152 4.71 -7.22 28.53
N GLY A 153 3.57 -7.89 28.75
CA GLY A 153 3.05 -8.14 30.09
C GLY A 153 2.41 -6.94 30.80
N SER A 154 2.41 -5.74 30.20
CA SER A 154 1.63 -4.61 30.74
C SER A 154 0.13 -4.93 30.71
N PRO A 155 -0.61 -4.68 31.82
CA PRO A 155 -2.05 -4.91 31.84
C PRO A 155 -2.71 -4.10 30.72
N THR A 156 -3.63 -4.74 29.99
CA THR A 156 -4.41 -4.04 28.97
C THR A 156 -5.16 -2.88 29.65
N LEU A 157 -5.08 -1.68 29.06
CA LEU A 157 -5.88 -0.51 29.47
C LEU A 157 -7.34 -0.95 29.47
N ASN A 158 -7.89 -1.32 30.64
CA ASN A 158 -9.23 -1.83 30.89
C ASN A 158 -9.79 -2.74 29.79
N THR A 159 -10.05 -4.01 30.12
CA THR A 159 -11.09 -4.80 29.43
C THR A 159 -12.20 -3.86 28.98
N VAL A 160 -12.37 -3.68 27.66
CA VAL A 160 -13.63 -3.16 27.13
C VAL A 160 -14.68 -3.98 27.85
N PRO A 161 -15.57 -3.38 28.67
CA PRO A 161 -16.61 -4.16 29.33
C PRO A 161 -17.25 -4.98 28.22
N ALA A 162 -17.30 -6.30 28.39
CA ALA A 162 -17.95 -7.17 27.42
C ALA A 162 -19.28 -6.49 27.06
N ALA A 163 -19.53 -6.28 25.76
CA ALA A 163 -20.70 -5.55 25.31
C ALA A 163 -21.91 -6.10 26.09
N PRO A 164 -22.67 -5.25 26.80
CA PRO A 164 -23.78 -5.74 27.60
C PRO A 164 -24.77 -6.43 26.65
N ASN A 165 -24.76 -7.76 26.71
CA ASN A 165 -25.68 -8.68 26.04
C ASN A 165 -25.53 -8.79 24.51
N ALA A 166 -24.51 -9.50 24.03
CA ALA A 166 -24.77 -10.44 22.94
C ALA A 166 -25.50 -11.62 23.58
N GLY A 167 -26.81 -11.68 23.34
CA GLY A 167 -27.76 -12.53 24.04
C GLY A 167 -27.23 -13.95 24.30
N ASP A 168 -27.45 -14.38 25.53
CA ASP A 168 -27.52 -15.77 25.95
C ASP A 168 -28.52 -16.49 25.02
N GLY A 169 -28.02 -16.96 23.88
CA GLY A 169 -28.72 -17.85 22.98
C GLY A 169 -28.83 -19.17 23.69
N GLY A 170 -29.83 -19.27 24.57
CA GLY A 170 -30.10 -20.43 25.39
C GLY A 170 -30.05 -21.70 24.54
N MET A 171 -28.98 -22.46 24.75
CA MET A 171 -28.94 -23.86 24.34
C MET A 171 -29.92 -24.58 25.27
N VAL A 172 -31.13 -24.78 24.78
CA VAL A 172 -32.14 -25.64 25.41
C VAL A 172 -31.54 -27.05 25.47
N THR A 173 -31.06 -27.46 26.63
CA THR A 173 -30.74 -28.85 26.90
C THR A 173 -32.04 -29.66 26.85
N PRO A 174 -32.15 -30.70 26.01
CA PRO A 174 -33.32 -31.55 25.99
C PRO A 174 -33.40 -32.35 27.30
N THR A 175 -34.50 -32.14 28.02
CA THR A 175 -34.87 -32.92 29.22
C THR A 175 -35.10 -34.38 28.81
N PRO A 176 -34.43 -35.38 29.42
CA PRO A 176 -34.74 -36.77 29.16
C PRO A 176 -36.07 -37.15 29.85
N HIS A 177 -37.08 -37.50 29.06
CA HIS A 177 -38.25 -38.22 29.55
C HIS A 177 -37.86 -39.68 29.83
N SER A 178 -37.67 -40.02 31.09
CA SER A 178 -37.75 -41.40 31.58
C SER A 178 -39.13 -41.61 32.17
N GLY A 179 -39.98 -42.28 31.40
CA GLY A 179 -41.19 -42.91 31.90
C GLY A 179 -40.85 -44.18 32.69
N LEU A 180 -41.60 -44.39 33.76
CA LEU A 180 -41.98 -45.71 34.26
C LEU A 180 -43.18 -46.21 33.45
#